data_AF-A0A2N0S0Q3-F1
#
_entry.id   AF-A0A2N0S0Q3-F1
#
_cell.length_a   1.000
_cell.length_b   1.000
_cell.length_c   1.000
_cell.angle_alpha   90.00
_cell.angle_beta   90.00
_cell.angle_gamma   90.00
#
_symmetry.space_group_name_H-M   'P 1'
#
loop_
_entity.id
_entity.type
_entity.pdbx_description
1 polymer ?
#
loop_
_entity_poly.entity_id
_entity_poly.type
_entity_poly.pdbx_seq_one_letter_code
_entity_poly.pdbx_strand_id
1 'polypeptide(L)'
;MIKYYGEVKAHNEKSGVERKDWDWYEKMDAIFGTRENIAPSFIVNRSTDIDGEESSGMEPKTPKRSKKNNVDTIAMAISTMSETRERVWEKKLELEKERIEKNHTIEMGKLEVEKQKWEFEREKMKMEHELKLKEMEFKQSNNTN
;
A
#
# COMPACT_ATOMS: atom_id res chain seq x y z
N MET A 1 -13.88 0.50 17.08
CA MET A 1 -12.70 0.19 17.91
C MET A 1 -11.67 -0.50 17.01
N ILE A 2 -10.53 0.11 16.76
CA ILE A 2 -9.47 -0.48 15.91
C ILE A 2 -8.78 -1.56 16.73
N LYS A 3 -8.76 -2.80 16.24
CA LYS A 3 -8.09 -3.94 16.90
C LYS A 3 -6.65 -3.99 16.40
N TYR A 4 -5.66 -4.04 17.30
CA TYR A 4 -4.25 -4.19 16.91
C TYR A 4 -3.89 -5.67 16.73
N TYR A 5 -3.08 -5.98 15.72
CA TYR A 5 -2.66 -7.36 15.40
C TYR A 5 -2.10 -8.11 16.62
N GLY A 6 -1.26 -7.46 17.44
CA GLY A 6 -0.70 -8.07 18.65
C GLY A 6 -1.75 -8.48 19.69
N GLU A 7 -2.84 -7.71 19.82
CA GLU A 7 -3.93 -8.03 20.75
C GLU A 7 -4.75 -9.22 20.26
N VAL A 8 -4.97 -9.32 18.94
CA VAL A 8 -5.68 -10.45 18.32
C VAL A 8 -4.84 -11.72 18.41
N LYS A 9 -3.52 -11.63 18.17
CA LYS A 9 -2.58 -12.75 18.29
C LYS A 9 -2.51 -13.30 19.70
N ALA A 10 -2.30 -12.44 20.70
CA ALA A 10 -2.26 -12.84 22.11
C ALA A 10 -3.58 -13.45 22.61
N HIS A 11 -4.71 -13.11 21.99
CA HIS A 11 -6.01 -13.72 22.27
C HIS A 11 -6.14 -15.11 21.62
N ASN A 12 -5.73 -15.25 20.36
CA ASN A 12 -5.85 -16.50 19.59
C ASN A 12 -4.88 -17.59 20.04
N GLU A 13 -3.78 -17.22 20.72
CA GLU A 13 -2.83 -18.17 21.34
C GLU A 13 -3.31 -18.72 22.69
N LYS A 14 -4.36 -18.14 23.30
CA LYS A 14 -4.92 -18.65 24.56
C LYS A 14 -5.74 -19.91 24.31
N SER A 15 -5.34 -21.01 24.96
CA SER A 15 -6.09 -22.27 24.91
C SER A 15 -7.44 -22.15 25.61
N GLY A 16 -8.48 -22.71 25.01
CA GLY A 16 -9.85 -22.73 25.57
C GLY A 16 -10.70 -21.50 25.29
N VAL A 17 -10.23 -20.56 24.47
CA VAL A 17 -10.99 -19.39 24.02
C VAL A 17 -11.27 -19.51 22.53
N GLU A 18 -12.49 -19.16 22.12
CA GLU A 18 -12.87 -19.13 20.70
C GLU A 18 -12.01 -18.11 19.96
N ARG A 19 -11.51 -18.51 18.78
CA ARG A 19 -10.62 -17.65 18.00
C ARG A 19 -11.36 -16.39 17.56
N LYS A 20 -10.69 -15.26 17.71
CA LYS A 20 -11.20 -13.98 17.27
C LYS A 20 -11.01 -13.88 15.76
N ASP A 21 -12.12 -13.92 15.04
CA ASP A 21 -12.12 -13.78 13.59
C ASP A 21 -11.77 -12.33 13.21
N TRP A 22 -10.72 -12.19 12.41
CA TRP A 22 -10.27 -10.93 11.85
C TRP A 22 -9.69 -11.20 10.47
N ASP A 23 -10.35 -10.70 9.42
CA ASP A 23 -10.04 -10.99 8.02
C ASP A 23 -8.57 -10.75 7.62
N TRP A 24 -7.87 -9.86 8.33
CA TRP A 24 -6.47 -9.53 8.09
C TRP A 24 -5.48 -10.29 8.96
N TYR A 25 -5.96 -11.12 9.90
CA TYR A 25 -5.12 -11.86 10.84
C TYR A 25 -4.14 -12.78 10.11
N GLU A 26 -4.65 -13.66 9.25
CA GLU A 26 -3.84 -14.63 8.49
C GLU A 26 -2.77 -13.95 7.63
N LYS A 27 -3.12 -12.83 6.98
CA LYS A 27 -2.17 -12.06 6.15
C LYS A 27 -1.09 -11.39 7.00
N MET A 28 -1.45 -10.86 8.17
CA MET A 28 -0.48 -10.24 9.08
C MET A 28 0.41 -11.29 9.76
N ASP A 29 -0.15 -12.43 10.16
CA ASP A 29 0.58 -13.52 10.80
C ASP A 29 1.52 -14.23 9.82
N ALA A 30 1.18 -14.31 8.54
CA ALA A 30 2.11 -14.77 7.50
C ALA A 30 3.39 -13.90 7.39
N ILE A 31 3.29 -12.60 7.66
CA ILE A 31 4.41 -11.65 7.55
C ILE A 31 5.19 -11.54 8.87
N PHE A 32 4.48 -11.47 9.99
CA PHE A 32 5.06 -11.17 11.31
C PHE A 32 5.14 -12.39 12.23
N GLY A 33 4.45 -13.49 11.93
CA GLY A 33 4.33 -14.65 12.80
C GLY A 33 5.56 -15.56 12.82
N THR A 34 6.35 -15.57 11.74
CA THR A 34 7.50 -16.47 11.57
C THR A 34 8.86 -15.76 11.62
N ARG A 35 8.88 -14.44 11.74
CA ARG A 35 10.13 -13.69 11.71
C ARG A 35 10.81 -13.78 13.08
N GLU A 36 11.76 -14.71 13.20
CA GLU A 36 12.72 -14.72 14.31
C GLU A 36 13.44 -13.36 14.38
N ASN A 37 13.54 -12.80 15.58
CA ASN A 37 14.26 -11.56 15.82
C ASN A 37 15.77 -11.85 15.76
N ILE A 38 16.31 -11.93 14.55
CA ILE A 38 17.75 -12.05 14.34
C ILE A 38 18.38 -10.73 14.76
N ALA A 39 18.99 -10.72 15.95
CA ALA A 39 19.80 -9.61 16.38
C ALA A 39 20.89 -9.36 15.34
N PRO A 40 21.11 -8.11 14.90
CA PRO A 40 22.22 -7.77 14.04
C PRO A 40 23.51 -8.32 14.64
N SER A 41 24.35 -8.96 13.83
CA SER A 41 25.60 -9.61 14.26
C SER A 41 26.56 -8.70 15.02
N PHE A 42 26.38 -7.38 14.91
CA PHE A 42 27.10 -6.34 15.66
C PHE A 42 26.75 -6.30 17.18
N ILE A 43 25.59 -6.81 17.60
CA ILE A 43 25.12 -6.79 19.00
C ILE A 43 25.56 -8.06 19.77
N VAL A 44 26.07 -9.08 19.09
CA VAL A 44 26.59 -10.29 19.74
C VAL A 44 27.92 -9.95 20.42
N ASN A 45 27.83 -9.44 21.64
CA ASN A 45 28.95 -9.44 22.57
C ASN A 45 29.36 -10.89 22.78
N ARG A 46 30.55 -11.19 22.27
CA ARG A 46 31.41 -12.34 22.53
C ARG A 46 31.57 -12.54 24.04
N SER A 47 30.54 -13.08 24.68
CA SER A 47 30.47 -13.39 26.11
C SER A 47 30.50 -14.90 26.25
N THR A 48 31.62 -15.49 25.87
CA THR A 48 31.98 -16.85 26.24
C THR A 48 33.44 -16.79 26.65
N ASP A 49 33.63 -16.80 27.97
CA ASP A 49 34.68 -17.45 28.75
C ASP A 49 36.06 -17.55 28.12
N ILE A 50 37.06 -16.97 28.80
CA ILE A 50 38.33 -17.62 29.16
C ILE A 50 38.93 -16.83 30.32
N ASP A 51 38.92 -17.44 31.50
CA ASP A 51 39.75 -17.09 32.65
C ASP A 51 41.24 -17.38 32.34
N GLY A 52 42.16 -16.61 32.92
CA GLY A 52 43.53 -17.08 33.19
C GLY A 52 44.69 -16.31 32.55
N GLU A 53 45.30 -15.46 33.38
CA GLU A 53 46.75 -15.27 33.57
C GLU A 53 47.67 -14.64 32.49
N GLU A 54 48.60 -13.87 33.03
CA GLU A 54 49.61 -12.98 32.46
C GLU A 54 50.60 -13.65 31.48
N SER A 55 50.89 -13.03 30.33
CA SER A 55 52.23 -13.08 29.71
C SER A 55 52.39 -12.08 28.57
N SER A 56 53.56 -11.45 28.57
CA SER A 56 54.05 -10.40 27.68
C SER A 56 54.13 -10.77 26.20
N GLY A 57 54.07 -9.74 25.34
CA GLY A 57 54.90 -9.68 24.14
C GLY A 57 54.14 -9.60 22.82
N MET A 58 54.57 -8.63 22.01
CA MET A 58 54.31 -8.42 20.57
C MET A 58 53.08 -7.57 20.21
N GLU A 59 53.35 -6.27 20.12
CA GLU A 59 52.60 -5.32 19.30
C GLU A 59 52.38 -5.86 17.87
N PRO A 60 51.14 -6.01 17.39
CA PRO A 60 50.87 -6.19 15.99
C PRO A 60 50.94 -4.82 15.30
N LYS A 61 51.93 -4.62 14.42
CA LYS A 61 52.00 -3.47 13.51
C LYS A 61 50.74 -3.46 12.63
N THR A 62 49.73 -2.71 13.05
CA THR A 62 48.57 -2.42 12.22
C THR A 62 49.01 -1.61 11.01
N PRO A 63 48.58 -1.94 9.77
CA PRO A 63 48.76 -1.04 8.66
C PRO A 63 48.01 0.25 9.01
N LYS A 64 48.68 1.41 8.95
CA LYS A 64 48.06 2.72 9.12
C LYS A 64 46.96 2.84 8.06
N ARG A 65 45.73 2.49 8.42
CA ARG A 65 44.52 2.91 7.71
C ARG A 65 44.64 4.43 7.62
N SER A 66 44.75 4.96 6.40
CA SER A 66 44.60 6.38 6.18
C SER A 66 43.32 6.80 6.91
N LYS A 67 43.44 7.70 7.89
CA LYS A 67 42.28 8.27 8.58
C LYS A 67 41.50 9.05 7.53
N LYS A 68 40.56 8.39 6.85
CA LYS A 68 39.42 9.11 6.27
C LYS A 68 38.78 9.81 7.47
N ASN A 69 38.75 11.14 7.41
CA ASN A 69 38.12 11.98 8.42
C ASN A 69 36.69 11.46 8.65
N ASN A 70 36.44 11.01 9.87
CA ASN A 70 35.15 10.59 10.39
C ASN A 70 34.03 11.59 10.05
N VAL A 71 34.34 12.88 10.00
CA VAL A 71 33.43 13.96 9.58
C VAL A 71 32.91 13.76 8.15
N ASP A 72 33.77 13.47 7.17
CA ASP A 72 33.32 13.32 5.77
C ASP A 72 32.49 12.05 5.60
N THR A 73 32.80 11.00 6.36
CA THR A 73 32.00 9.77 6.36
C THR A 73 30.60 10.01 6.89
N ILE A 74 30.48 10.79 7.97
CA ILE A 74 29.18 11.18 8.54
C ILE A 74 28.43 12.12 7.59
N ALA A 75 29.12 13.11 6.99
CA ALA A 75 28.53 14.04 6.04
C ALA A 75 27.98 13.30 4.80
N MET A 76 28.74 12.37 4.23
CA MET A 76 28.27 11.53 3.14
C MET A 76 27.03 10.72 3.52
N ALA A 77 27.02 10.09 4.70
CA ALA A 77 25.86 9.34 5.16
C ALA A 77 24.61 10.23 5.30
N ILE A 78 24.76 11.43 5.84
CA ILE A 78 23.67 12.41 5.96
C ILE A 78 23.16 12.84 4.58
N SER A 79 24.05 13.14 3.64
CA SER A 79 23.66 13.51 2.27
C SER A 79 22.91 12.38 1.58
N THR A 80 23.44 11.15 1.61
CA THR A 80 22.78 9.99 1.00
C THR A 80 21.41 9.70 1.62
N MET A 81 21.27 9.84 2.95
CA MET A 81 19.99 9.68 3.61
C MET A 81 18.99 10.77 3.21
N SER A 82 19.46 12.02 3.08
CA SER A 82 18.63 13.16 2.68
C SER A 82 18.14 13.00 1.24
N GLU A 83 19.04 12.69 0.31
CA GLU A 83 18.71 12.39 -1.10
C GLU A 83 17.74 11.21 -1.23
N THR A 84 17.90 10.18 -0.39
CA THR A 84 16.98 9.03 -0.40
C THR A 84 15.60 9.42 0.10
N ARG A 85 15.52 10.23 1.15
CA ARG A 85 14.26 10.77 1.66
C ARG A 85 13.56 11.62 0.59
N GLU A 86 14.29 12.51 -0.08
CA GLU A 86 13.74 13.36 -1.15
C GLU A 86 13.12 12.54 -2.28
N ARG A 87 13.85 11.54 -2.80
CA ARG A 87 13.33 10.61 -3.82
C ARG A 87 12.08 9.87 -3.40
N VAL A 88 11.98 9.46 -2.12
CA VAL A 88 10.79 8.81 -1.58
C VAL A 88 9.60 9.78 -1.55
N TRP A 89 9.83 11.03 -1.18
CA TRP A 89 8.80 12.07 -1.19
C TRP A 89 8.31 12.41 -2.60
N GLU A 90 9.23 12.56 -3.56
CA GLU A 90 8.90 12.79 -4.97
C GLU A 90 8.04 11.65 -5.52
N LYS A 91 8.45 10.40 -5.29
CA LYS A 91 7.69 9.23 -5.74
C LYS A 91 6.30 9.15 -5.10
N LYS A 92 6.17 9.56 -3.83
CA LYS A 92 4.87 9.65 -3.16
C LYS A 92 3.97 10.70 -3.80
N LEU A 93 4.53 11.85 -4.17
CA LEU A 93 3.79 12.93 -4.83
C LEU A 93 3.33 12.51 -6.24
N GLU A 94 4.21 11.85 -7.00
CA GLU A 94 3.90 11.30 -8.33
C GLU A 94 2.73 10.32 -8.25
N LEU A 95 2.78 9.36 -7.32
CA LEU A 95 1.71 8.37 -7.12
C LEU A 95 0.38 9.03 -6.72
N GLU A 96 0.42 10.06 -5.89
CA GLU A 96 -0.78 10.79 -5.49
C GLU A 96 -1.40 11.56 -6.66
N LYS A 97 -0.57 12.17 -7.51
CA LYS A 97 -1.01 12.83 -8.75
C LYS A 97 -1.65 11.82 -9.71
N GLU A 98 -0.98 10.69 -9.95
CA GLU A 98 -1.49 9.61 -10.82
C GLU A 98 -2.83 9.06 -10.29
N ARG A 99 -2.95 8.91 -8.97
CA ARG A 99 -4.19 8.47 -8.31
C ARG A 99 -5.34 9.45 -8.57
N ILE A 100 -5.08 10.75 -8.43
CA ILE A 100 -6.09 11.80 -8.66
C ILE A 100 -6.51 11.81 -10.13
N GLU A 101 -5.56 11.73 -11.06
CA GLU A 101 -5.83 11.71 -12.50
C GLU A 101 -6.69 10.50 -12.90
N LYS A 102 -6.30 9.30 -12.47
CA LYS A 102 -7.08 8.07 -12.72
C LYS A 102 -8.50 8.17 -12.17
N ASN A 103 -8.65 8.70 -10.95
CA ASN A 103 -9.97 8.91 -10.36
C ASN A 103 -10.81 9.88 -11.19
N HIS A 104 -10.22 10.98 -11.65
CA HIS A 104 -10.91 11.95 -12.49
C HIS A 104 -11.34 11.33 -13.83
N THR A 105 -10.47 10.55 -14.48
CA THR A 105 -10.82 9.83 -15.71
C THR A 105 -12.00 8.87 -15.50
N ILE A 106 -12.01 8.12 -14.39
CA ILE A 106 -13.11 7.21 -14.06
C ILE A 106 -14.42 7.99 -13.85
N GLU A 107 -14.37 9.11 -13.14
CA GLU A 107 -15.55 9.95 -12.89
C GLU A 107 -16.12 10.54 -14.17
N MET A 108 -15.25 11.05 -15.06
CA MET A 108 -15.64 11.50 -16.40
C MET A 108 -16.28 10.38 -17.22
N GLY A 109 -15.72 9.18 -17.17
CA GLY A 109 -16.29 8.01 -17.85
C GLY A 109 -17.69 7.64 -17.34
N LYS A 110 -17.91 7.71 -16.02
CA LYS A 110 -19.24 7.47 -15.42
C LYS A 110 -20.27 8.50 -15.88
N LEU A 111 -19.89 9.77 -15.90
CA LEU A 111 -20.76 10.86 -16.36
C LEU A 111 -21.14 10.71 -17.83
N GLU A 112 -20.20 10.32 -18.69
CA GLU A 112 -20.50 10.09 -20.11
C GLU A 112 -21.46 8.92 -20.32
N VAL A 113 -21.29 7.82 -19.58
CA VAL A 113 -22.22 6.68 -19.62
C VAL A 113 -23.62 7.09 -19.16
N GLU A 114 -23.73 7.84 -18.06
CA GLU A 114 -25.01 8.33 -17.56
C GLU A 114 -25.68 9.24 -18.59
N LYS A 115 -24.93 10.15 -19.21
CA LYS A 115 -25.43 11.03 -20.27
C LYS A 115 -25.98 10.24 -21.46
N GLN A 116 -25.25 9.22 -21.94
CA GLN A 116 -25.71 8.36 -23.05
C GLN A 116 -26.99 7.61 -22.68
N LYS A 117 -27.11 7.16 -21.43
CA LYS A 117 -28.33 6.50 -20.94
C LYS A 117 -29.54 7.45 -20.97
N TRP A 118 -29.37 8.69 -20.53
CA TRP A 118 -30.42 9.72 -20.60
C TRP A 118 -30.82 10.06 -22.04
N GLU A 119 -29.85 10.11 -22.96
CA GLU A 119 -30.13 10.33 -24.39
C GLU A 119 -30.92 9.16 -24.99
N PHE A 120 -30.52 7.92 -24.66
CA PHE A 120 -31.24 6.72 -25.09
C PHE A 120 -32.68 6.68 -24.58
N GLU A 121 -32.91 6.94 -23.28
CA GLU A 121 -34.27 6.98 -22.71
C GLU A 121 -35.14 8.07 -23.36
N ARG A 122 -34.54 9.23 -23.65
CA ARG A 122 -35.23 10.33 -24.33
C ARG A 122 -35.64 9.96 -25.75
N GLU A 123 -34.74 9.39 -26.55
CA GLU A 123 -35.07 8.99 -27.92
C GLU A 123 -36.06 7.82 -27.93
N LYS A 124 -35.95 6.89 -26.98
CA LYS A 124 -36.94 5.82 -26.79
C LYS A 124 -38.34 6.38 -26.57
N MET A 125 -38.51 7.34 -25.63
CA MET A 125 -39.81 7.97 -25.39
C MET A 125 -40.35 8.69 -26.62
N LYS A 126 -39.47 9.34 -27.39
CA LYS A 126 -39.86 10.04 -28.62
C LYS A 126 -40.37 9.08 -29.69
N MET A 127 -39.69 7.94 -29.89
CA MET A 127 -40.12 6.89 -30.82
C MET A 127 -41.45 6.25 -30.38
N GLU A 128 -41.62 5.97 -29.10
CA GLU A 128 -42.88 5.41 -28.55
C GLU A 128 -44.06 6.37 -28.78
N HIS A 129 -43.84 7.66 -28.57
CA HIS A 129 -44.85 8.68 -28.83
C HIS A 129 -45.21 8.77 -30.32
N GLU A 130 -44.21 8.77 -31.21
CA GLU A 130 -44.42 8.79 -32.66
C GLU A 130 -45.18 7.55 -33.14
N LEU A 131 -44.81 6.37 -32.63
CA LEU A 131 -45.51 5.11 -32.94
C LEU A 131 -46.98 5.19 -32.53
N LYS A 132 -47.26 5.70 -31.33
CA LYS A 132 -48.63 5.85 -30.81
C LYS A 132 -49.45 6.84 -31.65
N LEU A 133 -48.86 7.92 -32.13
CA LEU A 133 -49.52 8.85 -33.05
C LEU A 133 -49.91 8.16 -34.36
N LYS A 134 -48.96 7.46 -35.00
CA LYS A 134 -49.22 6.71 -36.24
C LYS A 134 -50.31 5.65 -36.08
N GLU A 135 -50.35 4.95 -34.95
CA GLU A 135 -51.43 4.00 -34.64
C GLU A 135 -52.79 4.68 -34.51
N MET A 136 -52.86 5.86 -33.89
CA MET A 136 -54.11 6.62 -33.78
C MET A 136 -54.59 7.12 -35.14
N GLU A 137 -53.68 7.65 -35.96
CA GLU A 137 -53.99 8.08 -37.33
C GLU A 137 -54.52 6.93 -38.18
N PHE A 138 -53.89 5.76 -38.11
CA PHE A 138 -54.34 4.56 -38.82
C PHE A 138 -55.72 4.06 -38.36
N LYS A 139 -56.02 4.14 -37.05
CA LYS A 139 -57.34 3.80 -36.52
C LYS A 139 -58.41 4.79 -36.95
N GLN A 140 -58.09 6.09 -37.00
CA GLN A 140 -59.02 7.11 -37.45
C GLN A 140 -59.36 6.94 -38.93
N SER A 141 -58.35 6.76 -39.79
CA SER A 141 -58.57 6.60 -41.23
C SER A 141 -59.43 5.37 -41.58
N ASN A 142 -59.23 4.26 -40.88
CA ASN A 142 -60.05 3.05 -41.04
C ASN A 142 -61.49 3.16 -40.51
N ASN A 143 -61.77 4.08 -39.57
CA ASN A 143 -63.12 4.32 -39.05
C ASN A 143 -63.91 5.34 -39.91
N THR A 144 -63.22 6.07 -40.80
CA THR A 144 -63.82 7.10 -41.67
C THR A 144 -64.10 6.65 -43.11
N ASN A 145 -63.75 5.40 -43.46
CA ASN A 145 -64.09 4.73 -44.73
C ASN A 145 -65.19 3.68 -44.52
#